data_AF-A9QU30-F1
#
_entry.id   AF-A9QU30-F1
#
_cell.length_a   1.000
_cell.length_b   1.000
_cell.length_c   1.000
_cell.angle_alpha   90.00
_cell.angle_beta   90.00
_cell.angle_gamma   90.00
#
_symmetry.space_group_name_H-M   'P 1'
#
loop_
_entity.id
_entity.type
_entity.pdbx_description
1 polymer ?
#
loop_
_entity_poly.entity_id
_entity_poly.type
_entity_poly.pdbx_seq_one_letter_code
_entity_poly.pdbx_strand_id
1 'polypeptide(L)'
;DPDHIVMSGGATGAHETLAFCLADPGDAFLVPTPYYPGFDRDLRWRTGVQLFPVVCESSNNFKITKEALESAYEKAQESNIRVKGL
;
A
#
# COMPACT_ATOMS: atom_id res chain seq x y z
N ASP A 1 -18.92 3.61 15.74
CA ASP A 1 -20.20 3.01 15.34
C ASP A 1 -19.96 1.53 15.11
N PRO A 2 -20.57 0.61 15.87
CA PRO A 2 -20.39 -0.84 15.66
C PRO A 2 -20.82 -1.30 14.26
N ASP A 3 -21.73 -0.57 13.59
CA ASP A 3 -22.23 -0.93 12.26
C ASP A 3 -21.15 -0.78 11.16
N HIS A 4 -20.02 -0.14 11.46
CA HIS A 4 -18.88 0.01 10.55
C HIS A 4 -17.75 -1.01 10.81
N ILE A 5 -17.91 -1.93 11.75
CA ILE A 5 -16.87 -2.91 12.12
C ILE A 5 -17.16 -4.27 11.46
N VAL A 6 -16.23 -4.74 10.63
CA VAL A 6 -16.36 -6.03 9.91
C VAL A 6 -15.26 -7.00 10.37
N MET A 7 -15.64 -8.24 10.67
CA MET A 7 -14.70 -9.31 11.03
C MET A 7 -14.03 -9.92 9.78
N SER A 8 -12.82 -10.45 9.95
CA SER A 8 -12.04 -11.08 8.88
C SER A 8 -11.14 -12.21 9.40
N GLY A 9 -10.45 -12.92 8.50
CA GLY A 9 -9.47 -13.95 8.83
C GLY A 9 -8.16 -13.39 9.42
N GLY A 10 -8.26 -12.64 10.52
CA GLY A 10 -7.16 -11.85 11.08
C GLY A 10 -6.72 -10.69 10.18
N ALA A 11 -5.64 -10.02 10.56
CA ALA A 11 -5.10 -8.89 9.79
C ALA A 11 -4.74 -9.27 8.35
N THR A 12 -4.21 -10.48 8.14
CA THR A 12 -3.93 -11.05 6.81
C THR A 12 -5.17 -11.00 5.90
N GLY A 13 -6.30 -11.54 6.37
CA GLY A 13 -7.55 -11.53 5.59
C GLY A 13 -8.13 -10.13 5.44
N ALA A 14 -7.95 -9.26 6.43
CA ALA A 14 -8.37 -7.86 6.36
C ALA A 14 -7.63 -7.09 5.26
N HIS A 15 -6.30 -7.20 5.20
CA HIS A 15 -5.46 -6.54 4.20
C HIS A 15 -5.89 -6.89 2.78
N GLU A 16 -6.04 -8.18 2.51
CA GLU A 16 -6.44 -8.66 1.19
C GLU A 16 -7.87 -8.25 0.81
N THR A 17 -8.80 -8.33 1.77
CA THR A 17 -10.19 -7.89 1.55
C THR A 17 -10.25 -6.39 1.23
N LEU A 18 -9.48 -5.56 1.94
CA LEU A 18 -9.40 -4.12 1.65
C LEU A 18 -8.81 -3.86 0.26
N ALA A 19 -7.74 -4.58 -0.12
CA ALA A 19 -7.16 -4.45 -1.45
C ALA A 19 -8.18 -4.77 -2.55
N PHE A 20 -8.97 -5.85 -2.41
CA PHE A 20 -10.07 -6.17 -3.35
C PHE A 20 -11.15 -5.08 -3.42
N CYS A 21 -11.46 -4.40 -2.32
CA CYS A 21 -12.49 -3.36 -2.30
C CYS A 21 -12.04 -2.03 -2.91
N LEU A 22 -10.75 -1.75 -2.88
CA LEU A 22 -10.21 -0.39 -3.12
C LEU A 22 -9.40 -0.26 -4.40
N ALA A 23 -8.92 -1.37 -4.97
CA ALA A 23 -8.01 -1.37 -6.12
C ALA A 23 -8.30 -2.52 -7.09
N ASP A 24 -8.10 -2.27 -8.38
CA ASP A 24 -8.20 -3.28 -9.43
C ASP A 24 -6.82 -3.94 -9.69
N PRO A 25 -6.76 -5.14 -10.30
CA PRO A 25 -5.49 -5.72 -10.73
C PRO A 25 -4.69 -4.75 -11.61
N GLY A 26 -3.43 -4.50 -11.25
CA GLY A 26 -2.56 -3.53 -11.91
C GLY A 26 -2.49 -2.15 -11.25
N ASP A 27 -3.49 -1.75 -10.44
CA ASP A 27 -3.41 -0.58 -9.56
C ASP A 27 -2.33 -0.77 -8.48
N ALA A 28 -1.97 0.30 -7.78
CA ALA A 28 -0.97 0.25 -6.69
C ALA A 28 -1.40 0.94 -5.39
N PHE A 29 -0.85 0.47 -4.29
CA PHE A 29 -0.76 1.21 -3.03
C PHE A 29 0.66 1.72 -2.81
N LEU A 30 0.79 2.94 -2.29
CA LEU A 30 2.08 3.41 -1.77
C LEU A 30 2.40 2.68 -0.45
N VAL A 31 3.66 2.32 -0.22
CA VAL A 31 4.07 1.67 1.04
C VAL A 31 5.41 2.23 1.54
N PRO A 32 5.48 2.81 2.76
CA PRO A 32 6.74 3.26 3.35
C PRO A 32 7.73 2.10 3.58
N THR A 33 9.00 2.27 3.20
CA THR A 33 10.03 1.25 3.43
C THR A 33 10.95 1.62 4.60
N PRO A 34 11.33 0.68 5.48
CA PRO A 34 10.96 -0.74 5.47
C PRO A 34 9.52 -1.00 5.96
N TYR A 35 8.87 -2.04 5.42
CA TYR A 35 7.51 -2.47 5.78
C TYR A 35 7.43 -3.95 6.19
N TYR A 36 6.25 -4.39 6.64
CA TYR A 36 5.97 -5.80 6.97
C TYR A 36 6.02 -6.70 5.71
N PRO A 37 6.98 -7.64 5.59
CA PRO A 37 7.18 -8.40 4.36
C PRO A 37 5.98 -9.28 3.95
N GLY A 38 5.06 -9.59 4.87
CA GLY A 38 3.83 -10.31 4.50
C GLY A 38 2.90 -9.50 3.60
N PHE A 39 3.03 -8.17 3.53
CA PHE A 39 2.28 -7.34 2.58
C PHE A 39 2.49 -7.75 1.13
N ASP A 40 3.68 -8.24 0.76
CA ASP A 40 3.92 -8.74 -0.59
C ASP A 40 3.02 -9.91 -0.97
N ARG A 41 2.65 -10.74 0.02
CA ARG A 41 1.68 -11.81 -0.16
C ARG A 41 0.26 -11.28 -0.05
N ASP A 42 -0.04 -10.63 1.08
CA ASP A 42 -1.40 -10.29 1.50
C ASP A 42 -2.08 -9.29 0.57
N LEU A 43 -1.31 -8.32 0.05
CA LEU A 43 -1.85 -7.24 -0.78
C LEU A 43 -1.73 -7.48 -2.27
N ARG A 44 -0.91 -8.43 -2.73
CA ARG A 44 -0.57 -8.58 -4.16
C ARG A 44 -0.98 -9.91 -4.77
N TRP A 45 -0.88 -11.01 -4.02
CA TRP A 45 -0.85 -12.35 -4.62
C TRP A 45 -2.14 -12.70 -5.39
N ARG A 46 -3.31 -12.55 -4.76
CA ARG A 46 -4.60 -12.85 -5.40
C ARG A 46 -5.31 -11.63 -5.98
N THR A 47 -4.94 -10.44 -5.52
CA THR A 47 -5.55 -9.16 -5.91
C THR A 47 -4.96 -8.62 -7.22
N GLY A 48 -3.72 -9.00 -7.56
CA GLY A 48 -2.99 -8.42 -8.68
C GLY A 48 -2.57 -6.95 -8.46
N VAL A 49 -2.78 -6.42 -7.26
CA VAL A 49 -2.39 -5.05 -6.88
C VAL A 49 -0.87 -4.99 -6.67
N GLN A 50 -0.29 -3.85 -6.97
CA GLN A 50 1.14 -3.58 -6.81
C GLN A 50 1.41 -2.81 -5.52
N LEU A 51 2.62 -2.96 -4.99
CA LEU A 51 3.12 -2.11 -3.90
C LEU A 51 4.20 -1.20 -4.47
N PHE A 52 4.00 0.10 -4.32
CA PHE A 52 4.92 1.12 -4.80
C PHE A 52 5.66 1.75 -3.62
N PRO A 53 6.99 1.65 -3.54
CA PRO A 53 7.72 2.02 -2.34
C PRO A 53 7.81 3.54 -2.14
N VAL A 54 7.61 3.97 -0.89
CA VAL A 54 7.94 5.31 -0.39
C VAL A 54 9.21 5.17 0.46
N VAL A 55 10.34 5.57 -0.11
CA VAL A 55 11.65 5.37 0.54
C VAL A 55 11.78 6.29 1.74
N CYS A 56 11.93 5.70 2.94
CA CYS A 56 12.27 6.42 4.16
C CYS A 56 13.74 6.20 4.51
N GLU A 57 14.43 7.25 4.95
CA GLU A 57 15.87 7.22 5.16
C GLU A 57 16.26 7.20 6.64
N SER A 58 17.41 6.60 6.95
CA SER A 58 17.95 6.61 8.32
C SER A 58 18.33 8.01 8.80
N SER A 59 18.63 8.93 7.87
CA SER A 59 19.01 10.33 8.14
C SER A 59 17.96 11.08 8.99
N ASN A 60 16.68 10.71 8.89
CA ASN A 60 15.58 11.31 9.65
C ASN A 60 14.87 10.31 10.61
N ASN A 61 15.50 9.18 10.91
CA ASN A 61 14.93 8.06 11.67
C ASN A 61 13.72 7.39 10.98
N PHE A 62 13.78 7.19 9.66
CA PHE A 62 12.74 6.54 8.85
C PHE A 62 11.35 7.20 8.98
N LYS A 63 11.33 8.52 9.19
CA LYS A 63 10.07 9.27 9.18
C LYS A 63 9.60 9.43 7.75
N ILE A 64 8.31 9.20 7.54
CA ILE A 64 7.64 9.54 6.28
C ILE A 64 7.70 11.05 6.12
N THR A 65 8.11 11.51 4.95
CA THR A 65 8.11 12.93 4.58
C THR A 65 7.13 13.17 3.45
N LYS A 66 6.63 14.40 3.36
CA LYS A 66 5.74 14.81 2.27
C LYS A 66 6.46 14.68 0.92
N GLU A 67 7.72 15.07 0.88
CA GLU A 67 8.56 15.03 -0.31
C GLU A 67 8.77 13.60 -0.82
N ALA A 68 8.94 12.63 0.09
CA ALA A 68 9.06 11.22 -0.28
C ALA A 68 7.75 10.66 -0.84
N LEU A 69 6.61 11.05 -0.25
CA LEU A 69 5.29 10.66 -0.73
C LEU A 69 4.99 11.23 -2.12
N GLU A 70 5.22 12.53 -2.33
CA GLU A 70 5.03 13.20 -3.61
C GLU A 70 5.94 12.59 -4.68
N SER A 71 7.22 12.38 -4.38
CA SER A 71 8.16 11.75 -5.32
C SER A 71 7.75 10.32 -5.70
N ALA A 72 7.28 9.51 -4.74
CA ALA A 72 6.81 8.16 -5.05
C ALA A 72 5.54 8.18 -5.91
N TYR A 73 4.60 9.06 -5.60
CA TYR A 73 3.37 9.22 -6.37
C TYR A 73 3.65 9.69 -7.81
N GLU A 74 4.50 10.71 -7.99
CA GLU A 74 4.91 11.20 -9.31
C GLU A 74 5.58 10.10 -10.14
N LYS A 75 6.51 9.34 -9.57
CA LYS A 75 7.16 8.21 -10.26
C LYS A 75 6.17 7.12 -10.67
N ALA A 76 5.16 6.85 -9.85
CA ALA A 76 4.09 5.92 -10.19
C ALA A 76 3.28 6.44 -11.40
N GLN A 77 2.94 7.74 -11.41
CA GLN A 77 2.24 8.38 -12.53
C GLN A 77 3.06 8.35 -13.82
N GLU A 78 4.36 8.66 -13.78
CA GLU A 78 5.27 8.56 -14.92
C GLU A 78 5.33 7.13 -15.49
N SER A 79 5.21 6.14 -14.62
CA SER A 79 5.15 4.72 -14.98
C SER A 79 3.76 4.25 -15.43
N ASN A 80 2.79 5.15 -15.57
CA ASN A 80 1.38 4.87 -15.87
C ASN A 80 0.72 3.90 -14.86
N ILE A 81 1.16 3.92 -13.61
CA ILE A 81 0.59 3.14 -12.52
C ILE A 81 -0.40 4.01 -11.76
N ARG A 82 -1.64 3.56 -11.64
CA ARG A 82 -2.68 4.26 -10.88
C ARG A 82 -2.56 3.92 -9.40
N VAL A 83 -2.29 4.93 -8.59
CA VAL A 83 -2.25 4.81 -7.13
C VAL A 83 -3.64 4.95 -6.53
N LYS A 84 -4.01 4.04 -5.62
CA LYS A 84 -5.34 3.94 -5.00
C LYS A 84 -5.36 4.24 -3.50
N GLY A 85 -4.19 4.27 -2.88
CA GLY A 85 -4.04 4.62 -1.47
C GLY A 85 -2.58 4.57 -1.02
N LEU A 86 -2.40 4.81 0.27
CA LEU A 86 -1.15 4.76 1.04
C LEU A 86 -1.34 3.84 2.25
#